data_AF-A0A957YV61-F1
#
_entry.id   AF-A0A957YV61-F1
#
_cell.length_a   1.000
_cell.length_b   1.000
_cell.length_c   1.000
_cell.angle_alpha   90.00
_cell.angle_beta   90.00
_cell.angle_gamma   90.00
#
_symmetry.space_group_name_H-M   'P 1'
#
loop_
_entity.id
_entity.type
_entity.pdbx_description
1 polymer ?
#
loop_
_entity_poly.entity_id
_entity_poly.type
_entity_poly.pdbx_seq_one_letter_code
_entity_poly.pdbx_strand_id
1 'polypeptide(L)'
;VLSHDEAIARIKAAIRKTYGKRGEAIVRQNFAAVDAALLHMHEISVPDAVTSTIDMLATVPVLAPEFVQEVTAPMLAGQGDLLPVSALPVDGTYPVGTTQWEKRNIALEVPEWDPDICIQCGKCVMVCPHSVIRSKIVEPARLADAPDDFLHSKARWREMSDLEYTLQVAVEDCTGCSLCVEVCPAKDKRAVGRKAINMAPQLPLREKGIEHWDYFQTLPDYPRHAAVNGEAIQGEHGKVEIDLPPINFTNVKNVQLLEPLFEFSGACAGCGETPYLKLISQLYGDRALIANATGCSSIYGGNLPTTPWTKNKEGRGPAWSNSLFEDNAEFGLGMRVSADKHLTIAHELLDTFIPNLGAEFIHQLKEAPQATESQIRAQRERVGALKTFLLTQDRSEAKHLLSVADHLVRRSIWLVGGDGWAYDIGSSGLDHALASGKNINVLVLDTEVYSNTGGQMSKATPTAAAAKFAAAGKRVGKKDLALQAISYGNV
;
A
#
# COMPACT_ATOMS: atom_id res chain seq x y z
N VAL A 1 21.69 41.21 19.38
CA VAL A 1 22.44 40.47 18.34
C VAL A 1 23.82 40.16 18.90
N LEU A 2 24.31 38.92 18.77
CA LEU A 2 25.65 38.52 19.26
C LEU A 2 26.74 39.06 18.34
N SER A 3 27.96 39.24 18.86
CA SER A 3 29.13 39.51 18.00
C SER A 3 29.50 38.27 17.17
N HIS A 4 30.18 38.48 16.05
CA HIS A 4 30.63 37.41 15.15
C HIS A 4 31.40 36.32 15.90
N ASP A 5 32.44 36.71 16.65
CA ASP A 5 33.31 35.76 17.35
C ASP A 5 32.58 35.05 18.49
N GLU A 6 31.68 35.77 19.19
CA GLU A 6 30.87 35.16 20.25
C GLU A 6 29.88 34.13 19.69
N ALA A 7 29.25 34.42 18.55
CA ALA A 7 28.35 33.49 17.89
C ALA A 7 29.08 32.19 17.49
N ILE A 8 30.25 32.30 16.87
CA ILE A 8 31.08 31.16 16.47
C ILE A 8 31.53 30.35 17.68
N ALA A 9 31.99 31.02 18.73
CA ALA A 9 32.42 30.37 19.97
C ALA A 9 31.26 29.57 20.60
N ARG A 10 30.06 30.16 20.65
CA ARG A 10 28.87 29.47 21.19
C ARG A 10 28.43 28.29 20.32
N ILE A 11 28.48 28.41 18.99
CA ILE A 11 28.19 27.30 18.06
C ILE A 11 29.17 26.14 18.28
N LYS A 12 30.48 26.41 18.28
CA LYS A 12 31.50 25.37 18.51
C LYS A 12 31.39 24.76 19.91
N ALA A 13 31.04 25.55 20.93
CA ALA A 13 30.76 25.03 22.27
C ALA A 13 29.54 24.07 22.27
N ALA A 14 28.46 24.43 21.57
CA ALA A 14 27.29 23.57 21.42
C ALA A 14 27.60 22.27 20.66
N ILE A 15 28.38 22.33 19.57
CA ILE A 15 28.85 21.14 18.84
C ILE A 15 29.62 20.20 19.78
N ARG A 16 30.56 20.71 20.57
CA ARG A 16 31.33 19.89 21.52
C ARG A 16 30.43 19.29 22.60
N LYS A 17 29.45 20.04 23.13
CA LYS A 17 28.48 19.54 24.12
C LYS A 17 27.63 18.41 23.55
N THR A 18 27.15 18.54 22.32
CA THR A 18 26.24 17.58 21.68
C THR A 18 26.97 16.34 21.14
N TYR A 19 28.09 16.53 20.44
CA TYR A 19 28.78 15.47 19.71
C TYR A 19 30.05 14.97 20.39
N GLY A 20 30.49 15.57 21.50
CA GLY A 20 31.72 15.17 22.20
C GLY A 20 31.75 13.69 22.59
N LYS A 21 30.60 13.10 22.92
CA LYS A 21 30.47 11.67 23.22
C LYS A 21 30.68 10.75 22.01
N ARG A 22 30.59 11.27 20.77
CA ARG A 22 30.81 10.53 19.53
C ARG A 22 32.29 10.55 19.09
N GLY A 23 33.16 11.24 19.82
CA GLY A 23 34.60 11.28 19.59
C GLY A 23 35.10 12.58 18.96
N GLU A 24 36.37 12.90 19.23
CA GLU A 24 36.99 14.17 18.83
C GLU A 24 37.08 14.33 17.30
N ALA A 25 37.24 13.24 16.55
CA ALA A 25 37.26 13.29 15.08
C ALA A 25 35.97 13.89 14.50
N ILE A 26 34.80 13.50 15.04
CA ILE A 26 33.49 14.03 14.63
C ILE A 26 33.37 15.50 15.02
N VAL A 27 33.82 15.88 16.23
CA VAL A 27 33.80 17.28 16.67
C VAL A 27 34.64 18.16 15.75
N ARG A 28 35.85 17.71 15.38
CA ARG A 28 36.73 18.46 14.46
C ARG A 28 36.15 18.59 13.06
N GLN A 29 35.52 17.54 12.53
CA GLN A 29 34.82 17.62 11.24
C GLN A 29 33.70 18.67 11.28
N ASN A 30 32.91 18.72 12.36
CA ASN A 30 31.87 19.73 12.53
C ASN A 30 32.45 21.15 12.68
N PHE A 31 33.59 21.31 13.37
CA PHE A 31 34.26 22.61 13.45
C PHE A 31 34.77 23.06 12.08
N ALA A 32 35.39 22.15 11.32
CA ALA A 32 35.85 22.43 9.97
C ALA A 32 34.68 22.83 9.05
N ALA A 33 33.50 22.22 9.21
CA ALA A 33 32.30 22.61 8.48
C ALA A 33 31.84 24.03 8.83
N VAL A 34 31.89 24.44 10.11
CA VAL A 34 31.59 25.83 10.52
C VAL A 34 32.57 26.82 9.89
N ASP A 35 33.86 26.50 9.95
CA ASP A 35 34.91 27.37 9.39
C ASP A 35 34.79 27.49 7.86
N ALA A 36 34.53 26.38 7.18
CA ALA A 36 34.28 26.35 5.74
C ALA A 36 33.01 27.11 5.36
N ALA A 37 31.93 27.00 6.14
CA ALA A 37 30.69 27.73 5.88
C ALA A 37 30.93 29.24 5.90
N LEU A 38 31.69 29.75 6.88
CA LEU A 38 32.03 31.17 6.96
C LEU A 38 32.94 31.61 5.81
N LEU A 39 33.93 30.79 5.44
CA LEU A 39 34.84 31.07 4.35
C LEU A 39 34.14 31.16 2.99
N HIS A 40 33.11 30.33 2.79
CA HIS A 40 32.38 30.24 1.52
C HIS A 40 31.05 31.01 1.52
N MET A 41 30.69 31.67 2.63
CA MET A 41 29.50 32.52 2.70
C MET A 41 29.78 33.86 2.01
N HIS A 42 29.02 34.14 0.96
CA HIS A 42 29.09 35.38 0.22
C HIS A 42 27.69 35.81 -0.19
N GLU A 43 27.53 37.13 -0.34
CA GLU A 43 26.28 37.71 -0.82
C GLU A 43 26.10 37.46 -2.32
N ILE A 44 24.91 37.02 -2.71
CA ILE A 44 24.52 36.89 -4.11
C ILE A 44 23.67 38.11 -4.47
N SER A 45 24.11 38.91 -5.43
CA SER A 45 23.33 40.04 -5.94
C SER A 45 22.12 39.52 -6.71
N VAL A 46 20.93 39.72 -6.17
CA VAL A 46 19.66 39.35 -6.80
C VAL A 46 19.21 40.49 -7.73
N PRO A 47 18.89 40.22 -9.01
CA PRO A 47 18.38 41.24 -9.92
C PRO A 47 17.03 41.83 -9.47
N ASP A 48 16.75 43.07 -9.85
CA ASP A 48 15.47 43.75 -9.54
C ASP A 48 14.25 43.17 -10.28
N ALA A 49 14.49 42.36 -11.32
CA ALA A 49 13.46 41.71 -12.12
C ALA A 49 13.68 40.20 -12.17
N VAL A 50 12.59 39.44 -12.35
CA VAL A 50 12.66 37.99 -12.53
C VAL A 50 13.39 37.67 -13.84
N THR A 51 14.50 36.95 -13.74
CA THR A 51 15.34 36.57 -14.91
C THR A 51 15.24 35.08 -15.26
N SER A 52 14.52 34.28 -14.47
CA SER A 52 14.39 32.84 -14.75
C SER A 52 13.53 32.61 -15.99
N THR A 53 14.02 31.76 -16.90
CA THR A 53 13.22 31.20 -18.00
C THR A 53 12.71 29.80 -17.68
N ILE A 54 12.95 29.33 -16.45
CA ILE A 54 12.54 28.01 -15.96
C ILE A 54 11.35 28.23 -15.04
N ASP A 55 10.23 27.58 -15.36
CA ASP A 55 9.04 27.58 -14.54
C ASP A 55 9.17 26.61 -13.35
N MET A 56 8.47 26.91 -12.26
CA MET A 56 8.32 25.96 -11.17
C MET A 56 7.46 24.78 -11.64
N LEU A 57 7.87 23.57 -11.28
CA LEU A 57 7.06 22.38 -11.51
C LEU A 57 5.75 22.49 -10.73
N ALA A 58 4.67 21.98 -11.34
CA ALA A 58 3.41 21.83 -10.64
C ALA A 58 3.56 20.87 -9.44
N THR A 59 2.81 21.12 -8.37
CA THR A 59 2.87 20.29 -7.14
C THR A 59 2.41 18.85 -7.39
N VAL A 60 1.48 18.66 -8.33
CA VAL A 60 1.02 17.36 -8.80
C VAL A 60 0.91 17.38 -10.33
N PRO A 61 0.97 16.23 -11.02
CA PRO A 61 0.77 16.17 -12.47
C PRO A 61 -0.57 16.75 -12.91
N VAL A 62 -0.64 17.39 -14.09
CA VAL A 62 -1.88 17.99 -14.64
C VAL A 62 -3.01 16.97 -14.84
N LEU A 63 -2.66 15.69 -15.03
CA LEU A 63 -3.61 14.59 -15.19
C LEU A 63 -4.26 14.14 -13.87
N ALA A 64 -3.83 14.67 -12.72
CA ALA A 64 -4.41 14.31 -11.44
C ALA A 64 -5.90 14.73 -11.37
N PRO A 65 -6.76 13.96 -10.69
CA PRO A 65 -8.18 14.27 -10.54
C PRO A 65 -8.44 15.65 -9.93
N GLU A 66 -9.60 16.22 -10.22
CA GLU A 66 -10.03 17.55 -9.72
C GLU A 66 -9.81 17.71 -8.22
N PHE A 67 -10.26 16.76 -7.39
CA PHE A 67 -10.02 16.83 -5.94
C PHE A 67 -8.52 16.89 -5.58
N VAL A 68 -7.66 16.19 -6.33
CA VAL A 68 -6.21 16.21 -6.11
C VAL A 68 -5.63 17.57 -6.53
N GLN A 69 -6.09 18.15 -7.63
CA GLN A 69 -5.65 19.48 -8.09
C GLN A 69 -6.10 20.59 -7.15
N GLU A 70 -7.36 20.56 -6.71
CA GLU A 70 -7.99 21.70 -6.03
C GLU A 70 -7.88 21.64 -4.50
N VAL A 71 -7.71 20.45 -3.92
CA VAL A 71 -7.63 20.25 -2.46
C VAL A 71 -6.27 19.71 -2.06
N THR A 72 -5.85 18.57 -2.61
CA THR A 72 -4.60 17.92 -2.20
C THR A 72 -3.37 18.76 -2.55
N ALA A 73 -3.27 19.29 -3.77
CA ALA A 73 -2.10 20.03 -4.22
C ALA A 73 -1.84 21.33 -3.43
N PRO A 74 -2.84 22.19 -3.11
CA PRO A 74 -2.63 23.31 -2.21
C PRO A 74 -2.15 22.89 -0.81
N MET A 75 -2.67 21.79 -0.25
CA MET A 75 -2.21 21.27 1.05
C MET A 75 -0.74 20.81 0.98
N LEU A 76 -0.35 20.10 -0.08
CA LEU A 76 1.04 19.69 -0.32
C LEU A 76 1.98 20.89 -0.55
N ALA A 77 1.48 21.97 -1.16
CA ALA A 77 2.21 23.22 -1.39
C ALA A 77 2.33 24.10 -0.13
N GLY A 78 1.82 23.66 1.03
CA GLY A 78 1.81 24.44 2.27
C GLY A 78 0.79 25.59 2.27
N GLN A 79 -0.22 25.51 1.41
CA GLN A 79 -1.29 26.49 1.23
C GLN A 79 -2.66 25.98 1.71
N GLY A 80 -2.70 24.90 2.51
CA GLY A 80 -3.93 24.28 2.98
C GLY A 80 -4.85 25.21 3.77
N ASP A 81 -4.29 26.17 4.52
CA ASP A 81 -5.07 27.17 5.28
C ASP A 81 -5.88 28.14 4.39
N LEU A 82 -5.58 28.20 3.08
CA LEU A 82 -6.33 29.02 2.12
C LEU A 82 -7.58 28.31 1.59
N LEU A 83 -7.73 27.00 1.83
CA LEU A 83 -8.89 26.25 1.35
C LEU A 83 -10.15 26.65 2.13
N PRO A 84 -11.26 26.97 1.45
CA PRO A 84 -12.52 27.24 2.12
C PRO A 84 -13.10 25.95 2.71
N VAL A 85 -13.94 26.07 3.74
CA VAL A 85 -14.67 24.93 4.32
C VAL A 85 -15.46 24.15 3.26
N SER A 86 -16.00 24.84 2.24
CA SER A 86 -16.75 24.23 1.14
C SER A 86 -15.93 23.32 0.23
N ALA A 87 -14.60 23.36 0.28
CA ALA A 87 -13.73 22.47 -0.47
C ALA A 87 -13.60 21.08 0.18
N LEU A 88 -13.96 20.95 1.46
CA LEU A 88 -13.78 19.72 2.22
C LEU A 88 -15.07 18.87 2.28
N PRO A 89 -14.97 17.53 2.20
CA PRO A 89 -16.10 16.63 2.39
C PRO A 89 -16.73 16.81 3.79
N VAL A 90 -18.07 16.83 3.85
CA VAL A 90 -18.82 17.10 5.09
C VAL A 90 -18.66 16.03 6.18
N ASP A 91 -18.29 14.81 5.78
CA ASP A 91 -18.08 13.66 6.63
C ASP A 91 -16.58 13.32 6.82
N GLY A 92 -15.69 14.10 6.20
CA GLY A 92 -14.25 13.85 6.22
C GLY A 92 -13.79 12.67 5.34
N THR A 93 -14.64 12.13 4.46
CA THR A 93 -14.27 11.02 3.57
C THR A 93 -13.42 11.51 2.40
N TYR A 94 -12.16 11.06 2.31
CA TYR A 94 -11.24 11.40 1.21
C TYR A 94 -11.21 10.34 0.12
N PRO A 95 -10.91 10.72 -1.15
CA PRO A 95 -10.71 9.76 -2.21
C PRO A 95 -9.50 8.85 -1.96
N VAL A 96 -9.60 7.63 -2.47
CA VAL A 96 -8.52 6.62 -2.50
C VAL A 96 -7.57 6.87 -3.67
N GLY A 97 -6.34 6.40 -3.55
CA GLY A 97 -5.35 6.33 -4.62
C GLY A 97 -4.76 7.68 -4.96
N THR A 98 -4.56 8.55 -3.97
CA THR A 98 -4.05 9.91 -4.22
C THR A 98 -2.54 10.02 -4.08
N THR A 99 -1.86 9.08 -3.40
CA THR A 99 -0.39 9.06 -3.32
C THR A 99 0.30 8.87 -4.68
N GLN A 100 -0.36 8.23 -5.65
CA GLN A 100 0.20 8.02 -6.99
C GLN A 100 0.54 9.32 -7.73
N TRP A 101 -0.03 10.45 -7.29
CA TRP A 101 0.16 11.78 -7.87
C TRP A 101 1.24 12.61 -7.17
N GLU A 102 1.83 12.13 -6.07
CA GLU A 102 2.81 12.92 -5.31
C GLU A 102 4.19 13.00 -5.99
N LYS A 103 4.68 11.89 -6.57
CA LYS A 103 5.97 11.80 -7.27
C LYS A 103 7.12 12.50 -6.52
N ARG A 104 7.33 12.11 -5.27
CA ARG A 104 8.12 12.85 -4.27
C ARG A 104 9.61 12.99 -4.60
N ASN A 105 10.18 12.12 -5.43
CA ASN A 105 11.54 12.19 -5.95
C ASN A 105 12.65 12.27 -4.87
N ILE A 106 12.48 11.54 -3.75
CA ILE A 106 13.35 11.67 -2.56
C ILE A 106 14.57 10.75 -2.52
N ALA A 107 14.61 9.69 -3.34
CA ALA A 107 15.72 8.74 -3.31
C ALA A 107 16.98 9.28 -4.00
N LEU A 108 18.17 9.05 -3.45
CA LEU A 108 19.42 9.35 -4.15
C LEU A 108 19.81 8.26 -5.16
N GLU A 109 19.46 7.02 -4.83
CA GLU A 109 19.69 5.83 -5.65
C GLU A 109 18.39 5.02 -5.78
N VAL A 110 18.20 4.39 -6.93
CA VAL A 110 17.05 3.53 -7.24
C VAL A 110 17.51 2.19 -7.79
N PRO A 111 16.70 1.13 -7.64
CA PRO A 111 17.08 -0.17 -8.17
C PRO A 111 16.98 -0.20 -9.70
N GLU A 112 18.02 -0.69 -10.36
CA GLU A 112 18.09 -0.96 -11.79
C GLU A 112 18.07 -2.47 -12.03
N TRP A 113 17.21 -2.93 -12.94
CA TRP A 113 16.97 -4.35 -13.21
C TRP A 113 17.85 -4.89 -14.34
N ASP A 114 18.36 -6.11 -14.17
CA ASP A 114 19.11 -6.86 -15.18
C ASP A 114 18.33 -8.13 -15.58
N PRO A 115 17.71 -8.16 -16.78
CA PRO A 115 16.88 -9.27 -17.23
C PRO A 115 17.67 -10.57 -17.47
N ASP A 116 18.95 -10.48 -17.84
CA ASP A 116 19.77 -11.65 -18.18
C ASP A 116 20.07 -12.51 -16.94
N ILE A 117 20.26 -11.85 -15.80
CA ILE A 117 20.57 -12.50 -14.52
C ILE A 117 19.27 -12.89 -13.79
N CYS A 118 18.18 -12.16 -14.01
CA CYS A 118 16.93 -12.31 -13.28
C CYS A 118 16.33 -13.72 -13.40
N ILE A 119 16.01 -14.32 -12.25
CA ILE A 119 15.32 -15.62 -12.19
C ILE A 119 13.79 -15.49 -12.05
N GLN A 120 13.26 -14.26 -12.11
CA GLN A 120 11.83 -13.93 -12.06
C GLN A 120 11.12 -14.53 -10.82
N CYS A 121 11.74 -14.39 -9.64
CA CYS A 121 11.21 -14.97 -8.39
C CYS A 121 10.24 -14.06 -7.63
N GLY A 122 10.11 -12.78 -8.02
CA GLY A 122 9.23 -11.80 -7.39
C GLY A 122 9.67 -11.29 -6.01
N LYS A 123 10.74 -11.81 -5.40
CA LYS A 123 11.12 -11.40 -4.03
C LYS A 123 11.33 -9.88 -3.87
N CYS A 124 11.91 -9.22 -4.87
CA CYS A 124 12.09 -7.77 -4.89
C CYS A 124 10.75 -7.01 -4.86
N VAL A 125 9.76 -7.46 -5.62
CA VAL A 125 8.39 -6.92 -5.61
C VAL A 125 7.78 -7.17 -4.24
N MET A 126 7.90 -8.37 -3.68
CA MET A 126 7.29 -8.76 -2.40
C MET A 126 7.77 -7.92 -1.23
N VAL A 127 9.07 -7.70 -1.10
CA VAL A 127 9.63 -6.98 0.06
C VAL A 127 9.51 -5.46 -0.08
N CYS A 128 9.21 -4.94 -1.27
CA CYS A 128 9.12 -3.50 -1.49
C CYS A 128 8.03 -2.89 -0.57
N PRO A 129 8.40 -1.96 0.34
CA PRO A 129 7.46 -1.37 1.28
C PRO A 129 6.60 -0.25 0.68
N HIS A 130 6.85 0.16 -0.55
CA HIS A 130 6.14 1.28 -1.19
C HIS A 130 5.48 0.89 -2.51
N SER A 131 5.49 -0.39 -2.89
CA SER A 131 4.95 -0.88 -4.16
C SER A 131 5.58 -0.21 -5.40
N VAL A 132 6.84 0.24 -5.28
CA VAL A 132 7.57 0.95 -6.35
C VAL A 132 8.24 0.02 -7.33
N ILE A 133 8.33 -1.28 -7.06
CA ILE A 133 8.83 -2.28 -8.01
C ILE A 133 7.68 -3.22 -8.31
N ARG A 134 7.30 -3.37 -9.58
CA ARG A 134 6.19 -4.23 -10.02
C ARG A 134 6.62 -5.06 -11.22
N SER A 135 5.91 -6.17 -11.44
CA SER A 135 6.13 -7.00 -12.61
C SER A 135 4.83 -7.38 -13.30
N LYS A 136 4.90 -7.51 -14.63
CA LYS A 136 3.80 -7.99 -15.47
C LYS A 136 4.28 -9.11 -16.39
N ILE A 137 3.34 -9.95 -16.77
CA ILE A 137 3.49 -10.89 -17.89
C ILE A 137 2.50 -10.47 -18.96
N VAL A 138 3.00 -10.28 -20.18
CA VAL A 138 2.21 -9.77 -21.31
C VAL A 138 2.53 -10.55 -22.58
N GLU A 139 1.60 -10.51 -23.53
CA GLU A 139 1.85 -11.01 -24.88
C GLU A 139 2.95 -10.15 -25.55
N PRO A 140 3.84 -10.73 -26.37
CA PRO A 140 4.88 -9.97 -27.08
C PRO A 140 4.36 -8.79 -27.90
N ALA A 141 3.16 -8.91 -28.48
CA ALA A 141 2.52 -7.84 -29.26
C ALA A 141 2.23 -6.57 -28.42
N ARG A 142 2.08 -6.70 -27.09
CA ARG A 142 1.89 -5.59 -26.16
C ARG A 142 3.18 -4.81 -25.88
N LEU A 143 4.31 -5.24 -26.43
CA LEU A 143 5.61 -4.56 -26.32
C LEU A 143 6.07 -3.95 -27.64
N ALA A 144 5.23 -3.97 -28.68
CA ALA A 144 5.57 -3.42 -30.00
C ALA A 144 5.82 -1.90 -29.97
N ASP A 145 5.08 -1.18 -29.11
CA ASP A 145 5.16 0.27 -28.92
C ASP A 145 5.96 0.65 -27.67
N ALA A 146 6.77 -0.26 -27.13
CA ALA A 146 7.56 0.00 -25.93
C ALA A 146 8.63 1.08 -26.22
N PRO A 147 8.88 2.00 -25.27
CA PRO A 147 9.95 2.97 -25.40
C PRO A 147 11.33 2.31 -25.64
N ASP A 148 12.25 3.07 -26.21
CA ASP A 148 13.63 2.63 -26.38
C ASP A 148 14.23 2.18 -25.04
N ASP A 149 15.01 1.11 -25.08
CA ASP A 149 15.64 0.47 -23.92
C ASP A 149 14.65 -0.06 -22.85
N PHE A 150 13.34 -0.15 -23.13
CA PHE A 150 12.38 -0.75 -22.20
C PHE A 150 12.69 -2.23 -21.96
N LEU A 151 13.11 -2.57 -20.74
CA LEU A 151 13.59 -3.92 -20.43
C LEU A 151 12.44 -4.93 -20.31
N HIS A 152 12.62 -6.08 -20.97
CA HIS A 152 11.78 -7.26 -20.83
C HIS A 152 12.61 -8.54 -21.08
N SER A 153 12.02 -9.69 -20.78
CA SER A 153 12.63 -11.01 -21.01
C SER A 153 11.56 -12.08 -21.11
N LYS A 154 11.85 -13.23 -21.74
CA LYS A 154 10.91 -14.35 -21.79
C LYS A 154 10.43 -14.77 -20.40
N ALA A 155 9.12 -14.96 -20.24
CA ALA A 155 8.54 -15.41 -18.99
C ALA A 155 8.99 -16.85 -18.66
N ARG A 156 9.46 -17.05 -17.42
CA ARG A 156 10.00 -18.32 -16.91
C ARG A 156 8.93 -19.09 -16.13
N TRP A 157 7.75 -19.21 -16.72
CA TRP A 157 6.65 -20.07 -16.28
C TRP A 157 6.41 -21.10 -17.37
N ARG A 158 6.19 -22.36 -16.98
CA ARG A 158 6.08 -23.47 -17.93
C ARG A 158 4.90 -23.27 -18.89
N GLU A 159 3.80 -22.75 -18.36
CA GLU A 159 2.55 -22.52 -19.09
C GLU A 159 2.56 -21.21 -19.91
N MET A 160 3.57 -20.36 -19.74
CA MET A 160 3.62 -19.00 -20.30
C MET A 160 4.96 -18.72 -21.01
N SER A 161 5.65 -19.75 -21.51
CA SER A 161 6.98 -19.60 -22.10
C SER A 161 7.04 -18.70 -23.33
N ASP A 162 5.91 -18.52 -24.01
CA ASP A 162 5.80 -17.67 -25.20
C ASP A 162 5.56 -16.20 -24.86
N LEU A 163 5.25 -15.89 -23.60
CA LEU A 163 4.97 -14.54 -23.10
C LEU A 163 6.24 -13.81 -22.65
N GLU A 164 6.09 -12.50 -22.46
CA GLU A 164 7.16 -11.61 -22.01
C GLU A 164 6.92 -11.18 -20.57
N TYR A 165 8.00 -11.17 -19.78
CA TYR A 165 8.06 -10.68 -18.42
C TYR A 165 8.81 -9.35 -18.39
N THR A 166 8.22 -8.36 -17.73
CA THR A 166 8.89 -7.09 -17.43
C THR A 166 8.79 -6.79 -15.94
N LEU A 167 9.86 -6.22 -15.38
CA LEU A 167 9.94 -5.73 -14.01
C LEU A 167 10.31 -4.25 -14.09
N GLN A 168 9.46 -3.39 -13.53
CA GLN A 168 9.64 -1.94 -13.62
C GLN A 168 9.62 -1.26 -12.27
N VAL A 169 10.30 -0.10 -12.22
CA VAL A 169 10.51 0.69 -11.01
C VAL A 169 9.89 2.07 -11.19
N ALA A 170 8.98 2.45 -10.30
CA ALA A 170 8.50 3.82 -10.18
C ALA A 170 9.62 4.67 -9.56
N VAL A 171 10.49 5.23 -10.40
CA VAL A 171 11.72 5.92 -9.98
C VAL A 171 11.41 7.08 -9.03
N GLU A 172 10.37 7.86 -9.34
CA GLU A 172 9.99 9.05 -8.57
C GLU A 172 9.38 8.74 -7.19
N ASP A 173 8.82 7.54 -7.03
CA ASP A 173 8.17 7.12 -5.79
C ASP A 173 9.10 6.28 -4.90
N CYS A 174 10.26 5.86 -5.43
CA CYS A 174 11.24 5.07 -4.70
C CYS A 174 11.83 5.84 -3.52
N THR A 175 12.06 5.13 -2.41
CA THR A 175 12.65 5.67 -1.18
C THR A 175 14.11 5.29 -0.98
N GLY A 176 14.71 4.51 -1.90
CA GLY A 176 16.12 4.13 -1.85
C GLY A 176 16.50 3.14 -0.74
N CYS A 177 15.54 2.39 -0.17
CA CYS A 177 15.77 1.54 1.00
C CYS A 177 16.57 0.23 0.78
N SER A 178 16.99 -0.06 -0.45
CA SER A 178 17.79 -1.23 -0.88
C SER A 178 17.27 -2.64 -0.57
N LEU A 179 16.14 -2.82 0.13
CA LEU A 179 15.61 -4.16 0.50
C LEU A 179 15.41 -5.11 -0.69
N CYS A 180 15.00 -4.58 -1.84
CA CYS A 180 14.81 -5.32 -3.09
C CYS A 180 16.11 -5.92 -3.63
N VAL A 181 17.22 -5.19 -3.49
CA VAL A 181 18.58 -5.63 -3.84
C VAL A 181 19.08 -6.63 -2.81
N GLU A 182 18.88 -6.37 -1.52
CA GLU A 182 19.30 -7.27 -0.44
C GLU A 182 18.67 -8.67 -0.58
N VAL A 183 17.36 -8.74 -0.80
CA VAL A 183 16.64 -10.02 -0.91
C VAL A 183 16.88 -10.76 -2.23
N CYS A 184 17.45 -10.10 -3.25
CA CYS A 184 17.62 -10.71 -4.56
C CYS A 184 18.56 -11.92 -4.48
N PRO A 185 18.07 -13.14 -4.79
CA PRO A 185 18.87 -14.36 -4.64
C PRO A 185 19.77 -14.63 -5.86
N ALA A 186 19.53 -13.93 -6.98
CA ALA A 186 20.30 -14.12 -8.21
C ALA A 186 21.69 -13.49 -8.05
N LYS A 187 22.71 -14.20 -8.54
CA LYS A 187 24.12 -13.78 -8.49
C LYS A 187 24.69 -13.77 -9.90
N ASP A 188 25.35 -12.69 -10.27
CA ASP A 188 26.13 -12.64 -11.50
C ASP A 188 27.34 -13.57 -11.36
N LYS A 189 27.55 -14.45 -12.36
CA LYS A 189 28.73 -15.31 -12.41
C LYS A 189 29.97 -14.56 -12.91
N ARG A 190 29.78 -13.41 -13.56
CA ARG A 190 30.83 -12.58 -14.17
C ARG A 190 31.36 -11.51 -13.21
N ALA A 191 30.57 -11.08 -12.22
CA ALA A 191 30.93 -10.03 -11.28
C ALA A 191 30.44 -10.33 -9.86
N VAL A 192 31.38 -10.56 -8.93
CA VAL A 192 31.05 -10.82 -7.52
C VAL A 192 30.34 -9.61 -6.91
N GLY A 193 29.21 -9.84 -6.26
CA GLY A 193 28.41 -8.80 -5.61
C GLY A 193 27.32 -8.20 -6.49
N ARG A 194 27.41 -8.35 -7.82
CA ARG A 194 26.33 -7.94 -8.75
C ARG A 194 25.19 -8.95 -8.72
N LYS A 195 23.97 -8.44 -8.60
CA LYS A 195 22.72 -9.21 -8.56
C LYS A 195 21.86 -8.89 -9.79
N ALA A 196 20.68 -9.50 -9.91
CA ALA A 196 19.72 -9.16 -10.98
C ALA A 196 19.04 -7.81 -10.80
N ILE A 197 19.21 -7.16 -9.65
CA ILE A 197 18.72 -5.81 -9.38
C ILE A 197 19.75 -5.15 -8.47
N ASN A 198 20.18 -3.93 -8.79
CA ASN A 198 21.27 -3.24 -8.07
C ASN A 198 20.92 -1.76 -7.89
N MET A 199 21.45 -1.11 -6.86
CA MET A 199 21.24 0.33 -6.67
C MET A 199 22.09 1.11 -7.67
N ALA A 200 21.50 2.13 -8.28
CA ALA A 200 22.16 3.06 -9.19
C ALA A 200 21.74 4.50 -8.88
N PRO A 201 22.57 5.52 -9.19
CA PRO A 201 22.18 6.92 -9.03
C PRO A 201 20.87 7.24 -9.74
N GLN A 202 19.95 7.94 -9.06
CA GLN A 202 18.60 8.20 -9.57
C GLN A 202 18.61 9.20 -10.74
N LEU A 203 19.40 10.27 -10.67
CA LEU A 203 19.31 11.40 -11.60
C LEU A 203 19.44 11.00 -13.08
N PRO A 204 20.43 10.18 -13.50
CA PRO A 204 20.54 9.76 -14.89
C PRO A 204 19.40 8.85 -15.37
N LEU A 205 18.68 8.20 -14.44
CA LEU A 205 17.62 7.24 -14.73
C LEU A 205 16.22 7.86 -14.68
N ARG A 206 16.06 9.06 -14.09
CA ARG A 206 14.74 9.65 -13.79
C ARG A 206 13.87 9.81 -15.03
N GLU A 207 14.36 10.52 -16.04
CA GLU A 207 13.55 10.88 -17.21
C GLU A 207 13.07 9.63 -17.97
N LYS A 208 13.98 8.71 -18.31
CA LYS A 208 13.63 7.43 -18.92
C LYS A 208 12.74 6.58 -18.01
N GLY A 209 13.00 6.58 -16.71
CA GLY A 209 12.23 5.83 -15.73
C GLY A 209 10.77 6.28 -15.62
N ILE A 210 10.50 7.57 -15.80
CA ILE A 210 9.12 8.11 -15.88
C ILE A 210 8.42 7.55 -17.12
N GLU A 211 9.03 7.67 -18.30
CA GLU A 211 8.47 7.16 -19.56
C GLU A 211 8.24 5.64 -19.51
N HIS A 212 9.21 4.88 -19.00
CA HIS A 212 9.11 3.43 -18.83
C HIS A 212 8.01 3.06 -17.83
N TRP A 213 7.86 3.80 -16.74
CA TRP A 213 6.80 3.56 -15.76
C TRP A 213 5.42 3.86 -16.35
N ASP A 214 5.25 4.98 -17.05
CA ASP A 214 3.99 5.35 -17.69
C ASP A 214 3.58 4.29 -18.72
N TYR A 215 4.51 3.83 -19.56
CA TYR A 215 4.27 2.69 -20.47
C TYR A 215 3.92 1.40 -19.72
N PHE A 216 4.64 1.08 -18.63
CA PHE A 216 4.32 -0.10 -17.82
C PHE A 216 2.90 -0.06 -17.27
N GLN A 217 2.39 1.11 -16.92
CA GLN A 217 1.02 1.28 -16.40
C GLN A 217 -0.04 1.05 -17.49
N THR A 218 0.26 1.28 -18.76
CA THR A 218 -0.67 0.95 -19.88
C THR A 218 -0.76 -0.55 -20.16
N LEU A 219 0.27 -1.31 -19.79
CA LEU A 219 0.25 -2.77 -19.93
C LEU A 219 -0.86 -3.40 -19.08
N PRO A 220 -1.48 -4.49 -19.54
CA PRO A 220 -2.59 -5.08 -18.82
C PRO A 220 -2.07 -5.87 -17.59
N ASP A 221 -2.83 -5.84 -16.49
CA ASP A 221 -2.45 -6.49 -15.23
C ASP A 221 -2.80 -7.98 -15.27
N TYR A 222 -2.05 -8.80 -14.52
CA TYR A 222 -2.38 -10.22 -14.48
C TYR A 222 -3.77 -10.42 -13.85
N PRO A 223 -4.69 -11.14 -14.51
CA PRO A 223 -6.05 -11.33 -14.01
C PRO A 223 -6.01 -12.12 -12.69
N ARG A 224 -6.61 -11.54 -11.65
CA ARG A 224 -6.82 -12.20 -10.35
C ARG A 224 -7.61 -13.51 -10.46
N HIS A 225 -8.43 -13.62 -11.50
CA HIS A 225 -9.47 -14.63 -11.63
C HIS A 225 -9.24 -15.66 -12.73
N ALA A 226 -8.17 -15.58 -13.53
CA ALA A 226 -8.03 -16.40 -14.75
C ALA A 226 -8.31 -17.90 -14.52
N ALA A 227 -9.14 -18.41 -15.44
CA ALA A 227 -9.85 -19.68 -15.63
C ALA A 227 -9.61 -20.88 -14.69
N VAL A 228 -10.71 -21.50 -14.26
CA VAL A 228 -10.76 -22.95 -14.00
C VAL A 228 -11.29 -23.60 -15.28
N ASN A 229 -10.60 -24.63 -15.79
CA ASN A 229 -10.97 -25.45 -16.96
C ASN A 229 -10.70 -24.88 -18.38
N GLY A 230 -9.77 -23.93 -18.55
CA GLY A 230 -9.28 -23.58 -19.90
C GLY A 230 -10.28 -22.80 -20.78
N GLU A 231 -11.31 -22.22 -20.19
CA GLU A 231 -12.22 -21.29 -20.88
C GLU A 231 -11.84 -19.84 -20.53
N ALA A 232 -11.69 -18.99 -21.55
CA ALA A 232 -11.42 -17.57 -21.37
C ALA A 232 -12.51 -16.91 -20.51
N ILE A 233 -12.10 -16.14 -19.50
CA ILE A 233 -13.04 -15.38 -18.68
C ILE A 233 -13.48 -14.15 -19.47
N GLN A 234 -14.79 -14.04 -19.72
CA GLN A 234 -15.39 -12.82 -20.22
C GLN A 234 -15.23 -11.72 -19.15
N GLY A 235 -14.59 -10.61 -19.52
CA GLY A 235 -14.61 -9.40 -18.69
C GLY A 235 -16.03 -8.87 -18.51
N GLU A 236 -16.22 -7.88 -17.61
CA GLU A 236 -17.50 -7.16 -17.56
C GLU A 236 -17.78 -6.56 -18.96
N HIS A 237 -19.02 -6.68 -19.44
CA HIS A 237 -19.44 -6.30 -20.80
C HIS A 237 -18.85 -7.10 -21.97
N GLY A 238 -18.38 -8.34 -21.75
CA GLY A 238 -18.02 -9.25 -22.83
C GLY A 238 -16.68 -8.97 -23.51
N LYS A 239 -15.82 -8.15 -22.90
CA LYS A 239 -14.43 -7.98 -23.35
C LYS A 239 -13.51 -8.91 -22.58
N VAL A 240 -12.92 -9.90 -23.25
CA VAL A 240 -11.80 -10.69 -22.71
C VAL A 240 -10.59 -9.75 -22.66
N GLU A 241 -10.14 -9.36 -21.47
CA GLU A 241 -9.03 -8.39 -21.36
C GLU A 241 -7.66 -9.03 -21.53
N ILE A 242 -7.46 -10.29 -21.10
CA ILE A 242 -6.25 -11.07 -21.43
C ILE A 242 -6.54 -12.58 -21.34
N ASP A 243 -6.20 -13.34 -22.38
CA ASP A 243 -6.25 -14.81 -22.40
C ASP A 243 -4.96 -15.41 -21.80
N LEU A 244 -4.72 -15.11 -20.51
CA LEU A 244 -3.57 -15.64 -19.79
C LEU A 244 -3.89 -16.99 -19.15
N PRO A 245 -2.95 -17.96 -19.19
CA PRO A 245 -3.11 -19.22 -18.49
C PRO A 245 -3.41 -19.02 -17.00
N PRO A 246 -4.27 -19.83 -16.39
CA PRO A 246 -4.57 -19.70 -14.97
C PRO A 246 -3.39 -20.14 -14.10
N ILE A 247 -3.13 -19.38 -13.03
CA ILE A 247 -2.15 -19.74 -12.00
C ILE A 247 -2.73 -19.56 -10.60
N ASN A 248 -2.15 -20.27 -9.63
CA ASN A 248 -2.51 -20.10 -8.23
C ASN A 248 -1.66 -19.03 -7.55
N PHE A 249 -2.28 -18.24 -6.67
CA PHE A 249 -1.61 -17.20 -5.89
C PHE A 249 -1.20 -17.70 -4.49
N THR A 250 -0.73 -18.95 -4.41
CA THR A 250 -0.33 -19.61 -3.15
C THR A 250 1.18 -19.54 -2.88
N ASN A 251 1.96 -19.00 -3.80
CA ASN A 251 3.40 -18.86 -3.68
C ASN A 251 3.85 -17.43 -3.97
N VAL A 252 5.04 -17.09 -3.44
CA VAL A 252 5.64 -15.75 -3.59
C VAL A 252 5.66 -15.29 -5.04
N LYS A 253 6.16 -16.14 -5.94
CA LYS A 253 6.40 -15.81 -7.36
C LYS A 253 5.12 -15.35 -8.06
N ASN A 254 4.02 -16.06 -7.86
CA ASN A 254 2.76 -15.78 -8.56
C ASN A 254 2.03 -14.58 -7.97
N VAL A 255 2.02 -14.42 -6.64
CA VAL A 255 1.33 -13.29 -5.97
C VAL A 255 1.85 -11.93 -6.45
N GLN A 256 3.13 -11.85 -6.85
CA GLN A 256 3.73 -10.59 -7.30
C GLN A 256 3.25 -10.10 -8.67
N LEU A 257 2.49 -10.92 -9.39
CA LEU A 257 1.83 -10.52 -10.63
C LEU A 257 0.51 -9.79 -10.37
N LEU A 258 -0.03 -9.89 -9.14
CA LEU A 258 -1.24 -9.17 -8.76
C LEU A 258 -0.94 -7.70 -8.53
N GLU A 259 -1.82 -6.85 -9.04
CA GLU A 259 -1.82 -5.42 -8.79
C GLU A 259 -1.89 -5.13 -7.27
N PRO A 260 -0.92 -4.37 -6.72
CA PRO A 260 -1.01 -3.90 -5.34
C PRO A 260 -2.03 -2.78 -5.21
N LEU A 261 -2.93 -2.88 -4.23
CA LEU A 261 -3.93 -1.84 -3.92
C LEU A 261 -3.57 -1.01 -2.68
N PHE A 262 -2.28 -1.02 -2.33
CA PHE A 262 -1.64 -0.20 -1.31
C PHE A 262 -0.28 0.23 -1.84
N GLU A 263 -0.09 1.52 -2.13
CA GLU A 263 1.06 2.02 -2.86
C GLU A 263 1.53 3.41 -2.39
N PHE A 264 2.85 3.63 -2.48
CA PHE A 264 3.48 4.94 -2.30
C PHE A 264 3.18 5.63 -0.96
N SER A 265 2.92 4.85 0.10
CA SER A 265 2.60 5.37 1.43
C SER A 265 3.69 6.28 2.01
N GLY A 266 3.32 7.17 2.93
CA GLY A 266 4.25 8.02 3.68
C GLY A 266 5.14 7.30 4.71
N ALA A 267 5.19 5.96 4.69
CA ALA A 267 5.99 5.17 5.61
C ALA A 267 7.50 5.39 5.39
N CYS A 268 8.30 5.11 6.44
CA CYS A 268 9.76 5.19 6.38
C CYS A 268 10.36 4.36 5.23
N ALA A 269 11.53 4.78 4.72
CA ALA A 269 12.34 3.96 3.84
C ALA A 269 12.68 2.62 4.52
N GLY A 270 12.27 1.50 3.93
CA GLY A 270 12.48 0.17 4.50
C GLY A 270 11.52 -0.20 5.63
N CYS A 271 10.33 0.42 5.71
CA CYS A 271 9.32 0.08 6.69
C CYS A 271 8.99 -1.43 6.70
N GLY A 272 8.99 -2.05 7.89
CA GLY A 272 8.68 -3.47 8.05
C GLY A 272 7.19 -3.81 8.03
N GLU A 273 6.31 -2.81 8.08
CA GLU A 273 4.86 -3.03 8.19
C GLU A 273 4.16 -3.11 6.82
N THR A 274 4.45 -2.18 5.93
CA THR A 274 3.71 -1.99 4.68
C THR A 274 3.79 -3.13 3.66
N PRO A 275 4.86 -3.97 3.59
CA PRO A 275 4.84 -5.15 2.74
C PRO A 275 3.67 -6.10 3.04
N TYR A 276 3.25 -6.19 4.31
CA TYR A 276 2.13 -7.04 4.73
C TYR A 276 0.78 -6.45 4.29
N LEU A 277 0.58 -5.13 4.40
CA LEU A 277 -0.64 -4.47 3.94
C LEU A 277 -0.77 -4.52 2.42
N LYS A 278 0.35 -4.33 1.70
CA LYS A 278 0.40 -4.56 0.26
C LYS A 278 -0.03 -5.98 -0.08
N LEU A 279 0.49 -6.99 0.61
CA LEU A 279 0.13 -8.39 0.35
C LEU A 279 -1.37 -8.66 0.57
N ILE A 280 -1.96 -8.11 1.64
CA ILE A 280 -3.42 -8.18 1.88
C ILE A 280 -4.18 -7.53 0.73
N SER A 281 -3.74 -6.35 0.28
CA SER A 281 -4.37 -5.63 -0.82
C SER A 281 -4.31 -6.43 -2.14
N GLN A 282 -3.19 -7.12 -2.39
CA GLN A 282 -3.02 -7.99 -3.56
C GLN A 282 -3.94 -9.21 -3.47
N LEU A 283 -4.10 -9.83 -2.31
CA LEU A 283 -4.88 -11.07 -2.18
C LEU A 283 -6.39 -10.85 -2.02
N TYR A 284 -6.80 -9.79 -1.34
CA TYR A 284 -8.20 -9.58 -0.93
C TYR A 284 -8.74 -8.19 -1.21
N GLY A 285 -7.92 -7.29 -1.77
CA GLY A 285 -8.22 -5.85 -1.75
C GLY A 285 -9.50 -5.46 -2.49
N ASP A 286 -9.91 -6.20 -3.51
CA ASP A 286 -11.14 -5.95 -4.26
C ASP A 286 -12.45 -6.23 -3.47
N ARG A 287 -12.33 -6.75 -2.24
CA ARG A 287 -13.44 -7.06 -1.32
C ARG A 287 -13.06 -6.87 0.15
N ALA A 288 -11.98 -6.15 0.42
CA ALA A 288 -11.47 -5.92 1.76
C ALA A 288 -12.17 -4.74 2.44
N LEU A 289 -12.49 -4.90 3.74
CA LEU A 289 -12.84 -3.81 4.65
C LEU A 289 -11.76 -3.77 5.73
N ILE A 290 -11.09 -2.63 5.88
CA ILE A 290 -9.98 -2.44 6.81
C ILE A 290 -10.43 -1.52 7.95
N ALA A 291 -10.55 -2.09 9.15
CA ALA A 291 -10.61 -1.37 10.41
C ALA A 291 -9.17 -1.20 10.91
N ASN A 292 -8.67 0.03 10.95
CA ASN A 292 -7.28 0.31 11.31
C ASN A 292 -7.19 1.04 12.65
N ALA A 293 -6.47 0.48 13.61
CA ALA A 293 -6.18 1.14 14.88
C ALA A 293 -5.26 2.34 14.66
N THR A 294 -5.36 3.34 15.53
CA THR A 294 -4.44 4.48 15.49
C THR A 294 -3.00 4.05 15.78
N GLY A 295 -2.05 4.47 14.96
CA GLY A 295 -0.63 4.09 15.07
C GLY A 295 0.10 4.37 13.77
N CYS A 296 1.32 3.81 13.58
CA CYS A 296 2.04 3.99 12.32
C CYS A 296 1.17 3.64 11.10
N SER A 297 0.43 2.53 11.19
CA SER A 297 -0.46 2.07 10.12
C SER A 297 -1.59 3.01 9.77
N SER A 298 -2.12 3.80 10.71
CA SER A 298 -3.09 4.85 10.35
C SER A 298 -2.41 6.10 9.80
N ILE A 299 -1.20 6.43 10.28
CA ILE A 299 -0.45 7.59 9.79
C ILE A 299 -0.01 7.37 8.34
N TYR A 300 0.76 6.34 8.03
CA TYR A 300 1.15 6.12 6.64
C TYR A 300 -0.01 5.61 5.78
N GLY A 301 -1.07 5.06 6.39
CA GLY A 301 -2.24 4.49 5.70
C GLY A 301 -3.37 5.47 5.40
N GLY A 302 -3.36 6.66 6.00
CA GLY A 302 -4.44 7.63 5.85
C GLY A 302 -4.15 9.04 6.41
N ASN A 303 -2.89 9.45 6.55
CA ASN A 303 -2.56 10.83 6.90
C ASN A 303 -2.79 11.75 5.70
N LEU A 304 -3.87 12.54 5.78
CA LEU A 304 -4.28 13.50 4.77
C LEU A 304 -3.15 14.52 4.47
N PRO A 305 -3.03 15.00 3.22
CA PRO A 305 -4.07 15.04 2.20
C PRO A 305 -4.09 13.87 1.21
N THR A 306 -3.23 12.87 1.38
CA THR A 306 -3.08 11.73 0.46
C THR A 306 -3.34 10.38 1.10
N THR A 307 -3.81 9.41 0.32
CA THR A 307 -4.15 8.06 0.77
C THR A 307 -3.46 7.01 -0.14
N PRO A 308 -2.79 6.00 0.44
CA PRO A 308 -2.07 4.96 -0.31
C PRO A 308 -2.95 3.79 -0.75
N TRP A 309 -4.13 3.63 -0.16
CA TRP A 309 -5.11 2.64 -0.59
C TRP A 309 -5.63 3.04 -1.95
N THR A 310 -5.65 2.14 -2.92
CA THR A 310 -6.13 2.43 -4.28
C THR A 310 -7.17 1.41 -4.72
N LYS A 311 -7.64 1.53 -5.96
CA LYS A 311 -8.65 0.66 -6.58
C LYS A 311 -8.10 0.10 -7.88
N ASN A 312 -8.53 -1.11 -8.22
CA ASN A 312 -8.21 -1.74 -9.50
C ASN A 312 -8.96 -1.06 -10.66
N LYS A 313 -8.71 -1.53 -11.88
CA LYS A 313 -9.38 -1.05 -13.11
C LYS A 313 -10.91 -1.22 -13.10
N GLU A 314 -11.45 -2.14 -12.29
CA GLU A 314 -12.90 -2.31 -12.09
C GLU A 314 -13.47 -1.34 -11.04
N GLY A 315 -12.66 -0.41 -10.52
CA GLY A 315 -13.05 0.55 -9.49
C GLY A 315 -13.17 -0.05 -8.08
N ARG A 316 -12.67 -1.26 -7.86
CA ARG A 316 -12.76 -2.00 -6.59
C ARG A 316 -11.45 -1.94 -5.83
N GLY A 317 -11.52 -1.65 -4.54
CA GLY A 317 -10.35 -1.61 -3.67
C GLY A 317 -10.74 -1.68 -2.20
N PRO A 318 -9.75 -1.72 -1.29
CA PRO A 318 -10.01 -1.78 0.14
C PRO A 318 -10.79 -0.55 0.60
N ALA A 319 -11.91 -0.74 1.29
CA ALA A 319 -12.51 0.34 2.05
C ALA A 319 -11.78 0.43 3.38
N TRP A 320 -11.17 1.57 3.68
CA TRP A 320 -10.32 1.77 4.85
C TRP A 320 -10.94 2.81 5.78
N SER A 321 -10.88 2.54 7.08
CA SER A 321 -11.27 3.52 8.09
C SER A 321 -10.45 3.35 9.37
N ASN A 322 -10.14 4.47 10.00
CA ASN A 322 -9.56 4.53 11.34
C ASN A 322 -10.60 5.15 12.28
N SER A 323 -11.02 4.39 13.30
CA SER A 323 -11.87 4.91 14.38
C SER A 323 -10.97 5.56 15.45
N LEU A 324 -10.64 4.85 16.53
CA LEU A 324 -9.75 5.32 17.57
C LEU A 324 -8.56 4.36 17.78
N PHE A 325 -7.76 4.61 18.81
CA PHE A 325 -6.63 3.76 19.14
C PHE A 325 -7.08 2.49 19.88
N GLU A 326 -8.05 2.65 20.77
CA GLU A 326 -8.51 1.67 21.74
C GLU A 326 -9.62 0.74 21.22
N ASP A 327 -10.40 1.16 20.23
CA ASP A 327 -11.68 0.52 19.85
C ASP A 327 -11.62 -0.29 18.55
N ASN A 328 -10.44 -0.46 17.96
CA ASN A 328 -10.34 -0.99 16.59
C ASN A 328 -10.92 -2.41 16.44
N ALA A 329 -10.85 -3.22 17.49
CA ALA A 329 -11.37 -4.58 17.44
C ALA A 329 -12.90 -4.59 17.39
N GLU A 330 -13.51 -3.77 18.24
CA GLU A 330 -14.94 -3.53 18.33
C GLU A 330 -15.46 -2.87 17.05
N PHE A 331 -14.70 -1.92 16.50
CA PHE A 331 -15.02 -1.23 15.26
C PHE A 331 -15.05 -2.21 14.08
N GLY A 332 -14.02 -3.04 13.91
CA GLY A 332 -14.00 -4.09 12.89
C GLY A 332 -15.05 -5.18 13.12
N LEU A 333 -15.36 -5.52 14.37
CA LEU A 333 -16.47 -6.43 14.69
C LEU A 333 -17.81 -5.82 14.29
N GLY A 334 -17.99 -4.51 14.47
CA GLY A 334 -19.15 -3.76 13.98
C GLY A 334 -19.32 -3.87 12.46
N MET A 335 -18.22 -3.73 11.70
CA MET A 335 -18.24 -3.96 10.24
C MET A 335 -18.70 -5.38 9.90
N ARG A 336 -18.25 -6.39 10.67
CA ARG A 336 -18.66 -7.79 10.47
C ARG A 336 -20.14 -8.02 10.78
N VAL A 337 -20.64 -7.49 11.88
CA VAL A 337 -22.05 -7.59 12.23
C VAL A 337 -22.93 -6.90 11.18
N SER A 338 -22.54 -5.73 10.69
CA SER A 338 -23.24 -5.03 9.61
C SER A 338 -23.25 -5.87 8.32
N ALA A 339 -22.10 -6.39 7.90
CA ALA A 339 -22.01 -7.22 6.70
C ALA A 339 -22.84 -8.51 6.81
N ASP A 340 -22.89 -9.15 7.99
CA ASP A 340 -23.77 -10.31 8.24
C ASP A 340 -25.25 -9.91 8.07
N LYS A 341 -25.65 -8.79 8.68
CA LYS A 341 -27.05 -8.35 8.62
C LYS A 341 -27.49 -7.96 7.21
N HIS A 342 -26.64 -7.27 6.46
CA HIS A 342 -26.94 -6.93 5.06
C HIS A 342 -27.05 -8.17 4.19
N LEU A 343 -26.22 -9.21 4.42
CA LEU A 343 -26.35 -10.49 3.74
C LEU A 343 -27.69 -11.17 4.06
N THR A 344 -28.10 -11.20 5.34
CA THR A 344 -29.41 -11.73 5.74
C THR A 344 -30.55 -11.00 5.03
N ILE A 345 -30.52 -9.66 5.01
CA ILE A 345 -31.54 -8.84 4.32
C ILE A 345 -31.55 -9.17 2.82
N ALA A 346 -30.39 -9.27 2.18
CA ALA A 346 -30.30 -9.63 0.77
C ALA A 346 -30.92 -11.02 0.52
N HIS A 347 -30.65 -12.01 1.38
CA HIS A 347 -31.22 -13.35 1.27
C HIS A 347 -32.75 -13.35 1.42
N GLU A 348 -33.30 -12.62 2.39
CA GLU A 348 -34.75 -12.50 2.60
C GLU A 348 -35.43 -11.84 1.40
N LEU A 349 -34.85 -10.77 0.85
CA LEU A 349 -35.41 -10.06 -0.30
C LEU A 349 -35.31 -10.88 -1.58
N LEU A 350 -34.24 -11.66 -1.78
CA LEU A 350 -34.07 -12.53 -2.94
C LEU A 350 -35.24 -13.51 -3.13
N ASP A 351 -35.82 -14.01 -2.03
CA ASP A 351 -36.95 -14.96 -2.11
C ASP A 351 -38.18 -14.33 -2.75
N THR A 352 -38.37 -13.01 -2.60
CA THR A 352 -39.49 -12.29 -3.21
C THR A 352 -39.38 -12.18 -4.74
N PHE A 353 -38.21 -12.46 -5.30
CA PHE A 353 -37.93 -12.44 -6.74
C PHE A 353 -37.84 -13.83 -7.38
N ILE A 354 -38.09 -14.92 -6.63
CA ILE A 354 -38.15 -16.29 -7.19
C ILE A 354 -39.10 -16.39 -8.40
N PRO A 355 -40.31 -15.80 -8.40
CA PRO A 355 -41.21 -15.87 -9.56
C PRO A 355 -40.64 -15.21 -10.82
N ASN A 356 -39.73 -14.24 -10.66
CA ASN A 356 -39.16 -13.47 -11.77
C ASN A 356 -37.84 -14.06 -12.29
N LEU A 357 -36.97 -14.49 -11.38
CA LEU A 357 -35.61 -14.92 -11.70
C LEU A 357 -35.41 -16.45 -11.67
N GLY A 358 -36.39 -17.18 -11.15
CA GLY A 358 -36.34 -18.63 -11.00
C GLY A 358 -35.62 -19.08 -9.73
N ALA A 359 -36.09 -20.18 -9.15
CA ALA A 359 -35.58 -20.70 -7.87
C ALA A 359 -34.09 -21.08 -7.94
N GLU A 360 -33.63 -21.63 -9.08
CA GLU A 360 -32.24 -22.06 -9.24
C GLU A 360 -31.25 -20.88 -9.19
N PHE A 361 -31.55 -19.78 -9.89
CA PHE A 361 -30.67 -18.61 -9.89
C PHE A 361 -30.59 -17.96 -8.50
N ILE A 362 -31.74 -17.88 -7.80
CA ILE A 362 -31.80 -17.39 -6.42
C ILE A 362 -30.99 -18.30 -5.47
N HIS A 363 -31.13 -19.63 -5.62
CA HIS A 363 -30.35 -20.59 -4.84
C HIS A 363 -28.84 -20.42 -5.07
N GLN A 364 -28.41 -20.26 -6.33
CA GLN A 364 -27.01 -20.01 -6.67
C GLN A 364 -26.49 -18.68 -6.12
N LEU A 365 -27.31 -17.61 -6.10
CA LEU A 365 -26.92 -16.35 -5.48
C LEU A 365 -26.65 -16.47 -3.97
N LYS A 366 -27.39 -17.36 -3.29
CA LYS A 366 -27.28 -17.57 -1.84
C LYS A 366 -26.17 -18.54 -1.44
N GLU A 367 -26.10 -19.68 -2.13
CA GLU A 367 -25.37 -20.86 -1.65
C GLU A 367 -24.12 -21.18 -2.47
N ALA A 368 -23.86 -20.48 -3.58
CA ALA A 368 -22.68 -20.78 -4.37
C ALA A 368 -21.38 -20.57 -3.56
N PRO A 369 -20.41 -21.50 -3.67
CA PRO A 369 -19.17 -21.40 -2.94
C PRO A 369 -18.39 -20.14 -3.36
N GLN A 370 -17.63 -19.57 -2.42
CA GLN A 370 -16.81 -18.37 -2.59
C GLN A 370 -15.44 -18.52 -1.89
N ALA A 371 -14.81 -19.68 -2.06
CA ALA A 371 -13.52 -20.02 -1.47
C ALA A 371 -12.33 -19.69 -2.38
N THR A 372 -12.53 -19.72 -3.70
CA THR A 372 -11.51 -19.38 -4.70
C THR A 372 -11.83 -18.06 -5.40
N GLU A 373 -10.83 -17.44 -6.01
CA GLU A 373 -11.01 -16.22 -6.80
C GLU A 373 -11.98 -16.46 -7.99
N SER A 374 -11.87 -17.59 -8.69
CA SER A 374 -12.81 -17.97 -9.75
C SER A 374 -14.27 -18.09 -9.28
N GLN A 375 -14.48 -18.61 -8.08
CA GLN A 375 -15.80 -18.72 -7.46
C GLN A 375 -16.38 -17.34 -7.08
N ILE A 376 -15.52 -16.45 -6.58
CA ILE A 376 -15.88 -15.05 -6.28
C ILE A 376 -16.22 -14.30 -7.57
N ARG A 377 -15.47 -14.52 -8.65
CA ARG A 377 -15.77 -13.95 -9.97
C ARG A 377 -17.14 -14.39 -10.47
N ALA A 378 -17.42 -15.69 -10.43
CA ALA A 378 -18.73 -16.22 -10.83
C ALA A 378 -19.87 -15.63 -9.97
N GLN A 379 -19.63 -15.40 -8.67
CA GLN A 379 -20.61 -14.72 -7.82
C GLN A 379 -20.83 -13.27 -8.24
N ARG A 380 -19.77 -12.53 -8.61
CA ARG A 380 -19.90 -11.16 -9.12
C ARG A 380 -20.72 -11.10 -10.40
N GLU A 381 -20.54 -12.05 -11.30
CA GLU A 381 -21.34 -12.13 -12.54
C GLU A 381 -22.83 -12.35 -12.24
N ARG A 382 -23.15 -13.27 -11.31
CA ARG A 382 -24.53 -13.45 -10.82
C ARG A 382 -25.08 -12.17 -10.19
N VAL A 383 -24.30 -11.50 -9.34
CA VAL A 383 -24.71 -10.24 -8.70
C VAL A 383 -24.88 -9.12 -9.74
N GLY A 384 -24.04 -9.04 -10.77
CA GLY A 384 -24.17 -8.08 -11.86
C GLY A 384 -25.45 -8.29 -12.68
N ALA A 385 -25.77 -9.54 -13.00
CA ALA A 385 -27.03 -9.91 -13.64
C ALA A 385 -28.24 -9.55 -12.76
N LEU A 386 -28.17 -9.85 -11.46
CA LEU A 386 -29.19 -9.44 -10.49
C LEU A 386 -29.37 -7.92 -10.47
N LYS A 387 -28.31 -7.12 -10.32
CA LYS A 387 -28.39 -5.65 -10.27
C LYS A 387 -28.98 -5.07 -11.55
N THR A 388 -28.60 -5.61 -12.72
CA THR A 388 -29.16 -5.22 -14.02
C THR A 388 -30.68 -5.46 -14.05
N PHE A 389 -31.13 -6.63 -13.59
CA PHE A 389 -32.56 -6.92 -13.47
C PHE A 389 -33.26 -5.96 -12.50
N LEU A 390 -32.73 -5.76 -11.29
CA LEU A 390 -33.35 -4.91 -10.26
C LEU A 390 -33.54 -3.46 -10.70
N LEU A 391 -32.64 -2.92 -11.53
CA LEU A 391 -32.75 -1.57 -12.09
C LEU A 391 -33.98 -1.40 -13.01
N THR A 392 -34.53 -2.49 -13.54
CA THR A 392 -35.75 -2.47 -14.37
C THR A 392 -37.04 -2.53 -13.56
N GLN A 393 -36.95 -2.74 -12.24
CA GLN A 393 -38.10 -2.99 -11.37
C GLN A 393 -38.42 -1.73 -10.56
N ASP A 394 -39.63 -1.18 -10.74
CA ASP A 394 -40.09 -0.04 -9.94
C ASP A 394 -40.89 -0.51 -8.71
N ARG A 395 -40.20 -1.20 -7.78
CA ARG A 395 -40.76 -1.59 -6.47
C ARG A 395 -39.77 -1.36 -5.35
N SER A 396 -40.28 -1.12 -4.14
CA SER A 396 -39.49 -0.83 -2.95
C SER A 396 -38.45 -1.92 -2.63
N GLU A 397 -38.84 -3.18 -2.78
CA GLU A 397 -38.02 -4.34 -2.49
C GLU A 397 -36.85 -4.47 -3.46
N ALA A 398 -37.03 -4.04 -4.71
CA ALA A 398 -35.96 -4.05 -5.70
C ALA A 398 -34.93 -2.97 -5.38
N LYS A 399 -35.39 -1.76 -5.02
CA LYS A 399 -34.52 -0.66 -4.58
C LYS A 399 -33.74 -1.03 -3.32
N HIS A 400 -34.39 -1.69 -2.37
CA HIS A 400 -33.75 -2.16 -1.13
C HIS A 400 -32.76 -3.31 -1.40
N LEU A 401 -33.12 -4.30 -2.20
CA LEU A 401 -32.19 -5.38 -2.55
C LEU A 401 -30.97 -4.82 -3.30
N LEU A 402 -31.18 -3.87 -4.20
CA LEU A 402 -30.10 -3.20 -4.94
C LEU A 402 -29.08 -2.53 -4.00
N SER A 403 -29.53 -1.90 -2.91
CA SER A 403 -28.63 -1.24 -1.95
C SER A 403 -27.77 -2.20 -1.13
N VAL A 404 -28.17 -3.47 -1.02
CA VAL A 404 -27.43 -4.50 -0.26
C VAL A 404 -26.86 -5.63 -1.14
N ALA A 405 -27.13 -5.64 -2.44
CA ALA A 405 -26.79 -6.74 -3.36
C ALA A 405 -25.28 -7.06 -3.37
N ASP A 406 -24.42 -6.05 -3.20
CA ASP A 406 -22.98 -6.26 -3.17
C ASP A 406 -22.50 -7.02 -1.91
N HIS A 407 -23.35 -7.25 -0.91
CA HIS A 407 -23.06 -8.12 0.24
C HIS A 407 -23.21 -9.61 -0.07
N LEU A 408 -23.83 -9.98 -1.20
CA LEU A 408 -23.86 -11.36 -1.70
C LEU A 408 -22.46 -11.84 -2.12
N VAL A 409 -21.53 -10.92 -2.36
CA VAL A 409 -20.10 -11.22 -2.51
C VAL A 409 -19.43 -11.17 -1.14
N ARG A 410 -18.76 -12.26 -0.76
CA ARG A 410 -18.13 -12.42 0.55
C ARG A 410 -17.09 -11.33 0.83
N ARG A 411 -17.33 -10.54 1.88
CA ARG A 411 -16.40 -9.53 2.38
C ARG A 411 -15.25 -10.14 3.18
N SER A 412 -14.06 -9.55 3.05
CA SER A 412 -12.86 -9.89 3.82
C SER A 412 -12.58 -8.77 4.81
N ILE A 413 -12.89 -8.99 6.09
CA ILE A 413 -12.82 -7.93 7.12
C ILE A 413 -11.51 -8.09 7.88
N TRP A 414 -10.71 -7.02 7.92
CA TRP A 414 -9.38 -6.99 8.52
C TRP A 414 -9.32 -5.93 9.62
N LEU A 415 -8.90 -6.35 10.81
CA LEU A 415 -8.58 -5.50 11.95
C LEU A 415 -7.07 -5.36 11.98
N VAL A 416 -6.57 -4.21 11.55
CA VAL A 416 -5.14 -3.91 11.42
C VAL A 416 -4.71 -2.98 12.55
N GLY A 417 -3.57 -3.26 13.19
CA GLY A 417 -2.99 -2.33 14.15
C GLY A 417 -1.61 -2.77 14.64
N GLY A 418 -0.89 -1.86 15.30
CA GLY A 418 0.42 -2.16 15.88
C GLY A 418 0.34 -2.91 17.20
N ASP A 419 1.51 -3.28 17.75
CA ASP A 419 1.58 -3.97 19.04
C ASP A 419 1.01 -3.15 20.21
N GLY A 420 1.18 -1.83 20.21
CA GLY A 420 0.60 -0.98 21.25
C GLY A 420 -0.93 -0.98 21.31
N TRP A 421 -1.59 -1.26 20.20
CA TRP A 421 -3.04 -1.49 20.21
C TRP A 421 -3.34 -2.88 20.78
N ALA A 422 -2.81 -3.92 20.13
CA ALA A 422 -3.21 -5.30 20.38
C ALA A 422 -2.76 -5.84 21.75
N TYR A 423 -1.58 -5.45 22.23
CA TYR A 423 -1.04 -5.94 23.49
C TYR A 423 -1.48 -5.09 24.66
N ASP A 424 -1.69 -3.79 24.45
CA ASP A 424 -1.96 -2.80 25.49
C ASP A 424 -3.40 -2.26 25.46
N ILE A 425 -3.63 -1.11 24.82
CA ILE A 425 -4.84 -0.30 25.05
C ILE A 425 -6.12 -0.95 24.51
N GLY A 426 -6.04 -1.62 23.36
CA GLY A 426 -7.16 -2.33 22.73
C GLY A 426 -7.20 -3.82 23.04
N SER A 427 -6.37 -4.30 23.98
CA SER A 427 -6.21 -5.73 24.21
C SER A 427 -7.48 -6.42 24.73
N SER A 428 -8.31 -5.75 25.52
CA SER A 428 -9.60 -6.29 25.97
C SER A 428 -10.65 -6.34 24.87
N GLY A 429 -10.67 -5.33 23.99
CA GLY A 429 -11.53 -5.32 22.80
C GLY A 429 -11.16 -6.44 21.83
N LEU A 430 -9.85 -6.63 21.63
CA LEU A 430 -9.32 -7.71 20.80
C LEU A 430 -9.68 -9.08 21.38
N ASP A 431 -9.46 -9.30 22.68
CA ASP A 431 -9.87 -10.51 23.39
C ASP A 431 -11.35 -10.84 23.16
N HIS A 432 -12.24 -9.85 23.31
CA HIS A 432 -13.67 -10.01 23.04
C HIS A 432 -13.99 -10.31 21.57
N ALA A 433 -13.34 -9.62 20.64
CA ALA A 433 -13.55 -9.85 19.21
C ALA A 433 -13.13 -11.27 18.78
N LEU A 434 -12.00 -11.78 19.30
CA LEU A 434 -11.56 -13.16 19.08
C LEU A 434 -12.54 -14.16 19.71
N ALA A 435 -12.95 -13.92 20.96
CA ALA A 435 -13.91 -14.77 21.67
C ALA A 435 -15.30 -14.86 20.99
N SER A 436 -15.66 -13.89 20.15
CA SER A 436 -16.95 -13.86 19.46
C SER A 436 -17.15 -15.00 18.45
N GLY A 437 -16.07 -15.64 17.98
CA GLY A 437 -16.11 -16.67 16.94
C GLY A 437 -16.58 -16.16 15.58
N LYS A 438 -16.69 -14.84 15.39
CA LYS A 438 -17.05 -14.22 14.11
C LYS A 438 -15.91 -14.32 13.11
N ASN A 439 -16.25 -14.39 11.83
CA ASN A 439 -15.29 -14.46 10.74
C ASN A 439 -14.65 -13.09 10.47
N ILE A 440 -13.59 -12.79 11.21
CA ILE A 440 -12.74 -11.60 11.11
C ILE A 440 -11.28 -12.04 10.96
N ASN A 441 -10.46 -11.18 10.34
CA ASN A 441 -9.01 -11.39 10.25
C ASN A 441 -8.32 -10.31 11.08
N VAL A 442 -7.39 -10.68 11.95
CA VAL A 442 -6.61 -9.71 12.73
C VAL A 442 -5.17 -9.73 12.25
N LEU A 443 -4.63 -8.56 11.87
CA LEU A 443 -3.22 -8.37 11.57
C LEU A 443 -2.59 -7.44 12.60
N VAL A 444 -1.74 -8.01 13.45
CA VAL A 444 -0.92 -7.24 14.39
C VAL A 444 0.46 -7.00 13.78
N LEU A 445 0.77 -5.74 13.51
CA LEU A 445 2.06 -5.27 13.02
C LEU A 445 2.99 -5.04 14.21
N ASP A 446 3.59 -6.12 14.71
CA ASP A 446 4.36 -6.10 15.95
C ASP A 446 5.76 -5.52 15.74
N THR A 447 5.93 -4.26 16.12
CA THR A 447 7.22 -3.55 16.10
C THR A 447 7.94 -3.62 17.44
N GLU A 448 7.33 -4.29 18.42
CA GLU A 448 7.77 -4.43 19.81
C GLU A 448 7.94 -3.10 20.58
N VAL A 449 7.44 -1.98 20.03
CA VAL A 449 7.43 -0.64 20.64
C VAL A 449 6.29 0.19 20.08
N TYR A 450 5.94 1.30 20.73
CA TYR A 450 5.04 2.29 20.14
C TYR A 450 5.82 3.13 19.14
N SER A 451 5.94 2.63 17.91
CA SER A 451 6.77 3.23 16.86
C SER A 451 6.37 4.69 16.58
N ASN A 452 5.07 4.96 16.37
CA ASN A 452 4.58 6.28 15.95
C ASN A 452 4.91 7.41 16.94
N THR A 453 4.74 7.16 18.25
CA THR A 453 4.92 8.18 19.29
C THR A 453 6.37 8.30 19.77
N GLY A 454 7.29 7.64 19.07
CA GLY A 454 8.74 7.77 19.25
C GLY A 454 9.36 6.71 20.15
N GLY A 455 8.88 5.47 20.11
CA GLY A 455 9.54 4.30 20.68
C GLY A 455 9.32 4.09 22.17
N GLN A 456 8.08 4.20 22.65
CA GLN A 456 7.68 3.85 24.01
C GLN A 456 7.62 2.33 24.18
N MET A 457 7.93 1.85 25.37
CA MET A 457 7.76 0.45 25.76
C MET A 457 6.28 0.03 25.66
N SER A 458 6.03 -1.14 25.06
CA SER A 458 4.75 -1.84 25.06
C SER A 458 4.83 -3.13 25.86
N LYS A 459 3.68 -3.81 26.08
CA LYS A 459 3.70 -5.20 26.58
C LYS A 459 4.32 -6.19 25.58
N ALA A 460 4.45 -5.82 24.30
CA ALA A 460 5.13 -6.61 23.29
C ALA A 460 6.66 -6.44 23.28
N THR A 461 7.20 -5.39 23.92
CA THR A 461 8.65 -5.20 24.05
C THR A 461 9.31 -6.41 24.74
N PRO A 462 10.41 -6.96 24.21
CA PRO A 462 11.07 -8.12 24.81
C PRO A 462 11.88 -7.74 26.06
N THR A 463 12.28 -8.75 26.84
CA THR A 463 13.17 -8.57 27.99
C THR A 463 14.46 -7.88 27.56
N ALA A 464 14.96 -6.98 28.40
CA ALA A 464 16.20 -6.22 28.22
C ALA A 464 16.22 -5.21 27.06
N ALA A 465 15.22 -5.16 26.18
CA ALA A 465 15.14 -4.11 25.17
C ALA A 465 14.98 -2.72 25.80
N ALA A 466 15.73 -1.76 25.28
CA ALA A 466 15.69 -0.37 25.73
C ALA A 466 14.69 0.42 24.88
N ALA A 467 13.77 1.12 25.54
CA ALA A 467 12.75 1.97 24.95
C ALA A 467 12.45 3.14 25.89
N LYS A 468 11.66 4.14 25.48
CA LYS A 468 11.13 5.13 26.43
C LYS A 468 10.29 4.40 27.49
N PHE A 469 10.42 4.81 28.74
CA PHE A 469 9.89 4.09 29.93
C PHE A 469 10.56 2.74 30.24
N ALA A 470 11.55 2.32 29.47
CA ALA A 470 12.37 1.12 29.69
C ALA A 470 13.86 1.40 29.42
N ALA A 471 14.38 2.57 29.82
CA ALA A 471 15.73 3.01 29.43
C ALA A 471 16.86 2.07 29.92
N ALA A 472 16.66 1.37 31.04
CA ALA A 472 17.58 0.37 31.58
C ALA A 472 17.26 -1.07 31.11
N GLY A 473 16.47 -1.21 30.04
CA GLY A 473 15.93 -2.48 29.57
C GLY A 473 14.64 -2.88 30.28
N LYS A 474 13.66 -3.42 29.54
CA LYS A 474 12.43 -3.96 30.11
C LYS A 474 12.71 -5.16 31.01
N ARG A 475 12.14 -5.16 32.21
CA ARG A 475 12.41 -6.16 33.27
C ARG A 475 11.60 -7.45 33.15
N VAL A 476 10.55 -7.45 32.34
CA VAL A 476 9.61 -8.57 32.19
C VAL A 476 9.54 -9.04 30.74
N GLY A 477 9.20 -10.32 30.55
CA GLY A 477 9.03 -10.94 29.24
C GLY A 477 7.96 -10.27 28.37
N LYS A 478 8.03 -10.53 27.07
CA LYS A 478 6.99 -10.20 26.10
C LYS A 478 5.68 -10.90 26.51
N LYS A 479 4.55 -10.16 26.52
CA LYS A 479 3.23 -10.76 26.69
C LYS A 479 2.98 -11.70 25.50
N ASP A 480 2.50 -12.91 25.75
CA ASP A 480 2.24 -13.88 24.69
C ASP A 480 0.78 -13.80 24.23
N LEU A 481 0.52 -12.96 23.23
CA LEU A 481 -0.82 -12.79 22.64
C LEU A 481 -1.27 -14.04 21.88
N ALA A 482 -0.33 -14.77 21.27
CA ALA A 482 -0.66 -15.97 20.51
C ALA A 482 -1.18 -17.09 21.42
N LEU A 483 -0.53 -17.32 22.58
CA LEU A 483 -1.02 -18.28 23.56
C LEU A 483 -2.40 -17.90 24.14
N GLN A 484 -2.68 -16.61 24.29
CA GLN A 484 -4.02 -16.15 24.70
C GLN A 484 -5.07 -16.51 23.65
N ALA A 485 -4.80 -16.25 22.37
CA ALA A 485 -5.71 -16.61 21.28
C ALA A 485 -5.92 -18.13 21.19
N ILE A 486 -4.84 -18.93 21.25
CA ILE A 486 -4.90 -20.41 21.20
C ILE A 486 -5.79 -20.97 22.32
N SER A 487 -5.83 -20.32 23.48
CA SER A 487 -6.60 -20.81 24.65
C SER A 487 -8.11 -20.89 24.42
N TYR A 488 -8.67 -20.15 23.46
CA TYR A 488 -10.08 -20.25 23.08
C TYR A 488 -10.42 -21.52 22.31
N GLY A 489 -9.45 -22.09 21.58
CA GLY A 489 -9.61 -23.33 20.80
C GLY A 489 -10.39 -23.20 19.47
N ASN A 490 -10.94 -22.02 19.16
CA ASN A 490 -11.71 -21.74 17.95
C ASN A 490 -11.30 -20.43 17.24
N VAL A 491 -10.13 -19.90 17.58
CA VAL A 491 -9.54 -18.66 17.06
C VAL A 491 -8.36 -18.96 16.17
#